data_AF-A0A381S6A0-F1
#
_entry.id   AF-A0A381S6A0-F1
#
_cell.length_a   1.000
_cell.length_b   1.000
_cell.length_c   1.000
_cell.angle_alpha   90.00
_cell.angle_beta   90.00
_cell.angle_gamma   90.00
#
_symmetry.space_group_name_H-M   'P 1'
#
loop_
_entity.id
_entity.type
_entity.pdbx_description
1 polymer ?
#
loop_
_entity_poly.entity_id
_entity_poly.type
_entity_poly.pdbx_seq_one_letter_code
_entity_poly.pdbx_strand_id
1 'polypeptide(L)'
;MLVEVEVVSGENSPLDLHRMFDLLTDPIEVVRVFATNPLGEDLWCRITGWSSNGPCPAMSAQAEDSGEGVVMLVYGGDEGVRLQPAGSGDDWDLANLSQWGEACLMLANGTPVE
;
A
#
# COMPACT_ATOMS: atom_id res chain seq x y z
N MET A 1 -16.13 -0.88 -9.40
CA MET A 1 -16.61 -0.31 -8.11
C MET A 1 -15.71 0.84 -7.80
N LEU A 2 -16.23 2.02 -7.47
CA LEU A 2 -15.37 3.17 -7.23
C LEU A 2 -14.84 3.16 -5.80
N VAL A 3 -13.53 3.32 -5.64
CA VAL A 3 -12.90 3.62 -4.36
C VAL A 3 -12.21 4.98 -4.45
N GLU A 4 -12.42 5.79 -3.42
CA GLU A 4 -11.68 7.03 -3.20
C GLU A 4 -10.49 6.72 -2.30
N VAL A 5 -9.28 6.99 -2.79
CA VAL A 5 -8.06 6.94 -1.98
C VAL A 5 -7.64 8.37 -1.72
N GLU A 6 -7.84 8.80 -0.48
CA GLU A 6 -7.43 10.08 0.06
C GLU A 6 -6.36 9.82 1.13
N VAL A 7 -5.16 10.32 0.90
CA VAL A 7 -4.02 10.20 1.81
C VAL A 7 -3.45 11.59 2.05
N VAL A 8 -3.30 11.91 3.34
CA VAL A 8 -2.62 13.12 3.79
C VAL A 8 -1.14 12.80 4.04
N SER A 9 -0.24 13.62 3.50
CA SER A 9 1.18 13.48 3.74
C SER A 9 1.52 13.72 5.22
N GLY A 10 2.49 12.97 5.74
CA GLY A 10 2.85 13.01 7.15
C GLY A 10 3.98 12.06 7.50
N GLU A 11 3.96 11.55 8.73
CA GLU A 11 5.01 10.67 9.26
C GLU A 11 4.98 9.27 8.63
N ASN A 12 3.82 8.80 8.15
CA ASN A 12 3.74 7.53 7.44
C ASN A 12 4.18 7.64 5.97
N SER A 13 3.38 8.37 5.16
CA SER A 13 3.65 8.60 3.75
C SER A 13 4.10 10.05 3.52
N PRO A 14 5.18 10.30 2.76
CA PRO A 14 5.59 11.66 2.40
C PRO A 14 4.73 12.27 1.27
N LEU A 15 3.78 11.51 0.72
CA LEU A 15 2.99 11.91 -0.45
C LEU A 15 1.52 12.14 -0.07
N ASP A 16 0.99 13.27 -0.51
CA ASP A 16 -0.46 13.51 -0.58
C ASP A 16 -1.01 12.81 -1.83
N LEU A 17 -2.16 12.17 -1.69
CA LEU A 17 -2.86 11.54 -2.81
C LEU A 17 -4.35 11.77 -2.65
N HIS A 18 -5.00 12.25 -3.70
CA HIS A 18 -6.45 12.25 -3.80
C HIS A 18 -6.84 11.73 -5.17
N ARG A 19 -7.26 10.47 -5.24
CA ARG A 19 -7.55 9.79 -6.50
C ARG A 19 -8.73 8.84 -6.37
N MET A 20 -9.57 8.83 -7.40
CA MET A 20 -10.60 7.83 -7.60
C MET A 20 -10.05 6.68 -8.44
N PHE A 21 -10.25 5.44 -8.01
CA PHE A 21 -9.93 4.23 -8.76
C PHE A 21 -11.21 3.47 -9.08
N ASP A 22 -11.33 2.95 -10.31
CA ASP A 22 -12.39 2.01 -10.66
C ASP A 22 -11.87 0.58 -10.48
N LEU A 23 -12.39 -0.08 -9.44
CA LEU A 23 -12.03 -1.44 -9.07
C LEU A 23 -12.75 -2.45 -9.95
N LEU A 24 -11.96 -3.38 -10.48
CA LEU A 24 -12.41 -4.51 -11.31
C LEU A 24 -12.72 -5.76 -10.48
N THR A 25 -12.22 -5.82 -9.24
CA THR A 25 -12.49 -6.90 -8.28
C THR A 25 -12.90 -6.35 -6.94
N ASP A 26 -13.57 -7.16 -6.11
CA ASP A 26 -13.81 -6.81 -4.72
C ASP A 26 -12.49 -6.73 -3.95
N PRO A 27 -12.29 -5.70 -3.10
CA PRO A 27 -11.13 -5.59 -2.23
C PRO A 27 -11.01 -6.77 -1.28
N ILE A 28 -9.80 -7.29 -1.16
CA ILE A 28 -9.43 -8.27 -0.15
C ILE A 28 -8.40 -7.65 0.79
N GLU A 29 -8.43 -8.02 2.06
CA GLU A 29 -7.37 -7.67 3.00
C GLU A 29 -6.08 -8.39 2.61
N VAL A 30 -4.96 -7.68 2.66
CA VAL A 30 -3.63 -8.22 2.36
C VAL A 30 -2.67 -7.89 3.50
N VAL A 31 -1.80 -8.85 3.83
CA VAL A 31 -0.79 -8.74 4.89
C VAL A 31 0.63 -8.86 4.35
N ARG A 32 0.80 -9.37 3.12
CA ARG A 32 2.07 -9.36 2.39
C ARG A 32 1.89 -8.97 0.94
N VAL A 33 2.93 -8.34 0.40
CA VAL A 33 3.02 -7.95 -1.01
C VAL A 33 4.46 -8.09 -1.50
N PHE A 34 4.63 -8.47 -2.75
CA PHE A 34 5.93 -8.40 -3.40
C PHE A 34 6.11 -7.00 -4.00
N ALA A 35 7.04 -6.21 -3.46
CA ALA A 35 7.21 -4.81 -3.81
C ALA A 35 8.69 -4.39 -3.78
N THR A 36 8.99 -3.27 -4.43
CA THR A 36 10.31 -2.66 -4.43
C THR A 36 10.49 -1.81 -3.17
N ASN A 37 11.57 -2.01 -2.42
CA ASN A 37 11.91 -1.17 -1.26
C ASN A 37 12.49 0.20 -1.70
N PRO A 38 12.69 1.16 -0.77
CA PRO A 38 13.29 2.45 -1.08
C PRO A 38 14.72 2.40 -1.62
N LEU A 39 15.40 1.25 -1.52
CA LEU A 39 16.73 1.01 -2.08
C LEU A 39 16.68 0.47 -3.52
N GLY A 40 15.49 0.23 -4.07
CA GLY A 40 15.30 -0.29 -5.43
C GLY A 40 15.39 -1.82 -5.54
N GLU A 41 15.29 -2.54 -4.42
CA GLU A 41 15.35 -4.01 -4.40
C GLU A 41 13.93 -4.59 -4.32
N ASP A 42 13.64 -5.60 -5.12
CA ASP A 42 12.37 -6.33 -5.06
C ASP A 42 12.43 -7.41 -3.97
N LEU A 43 11.48 -7.36 -3.03
CA LEU A 43 11.36 -8.34 -1.96
C LEU A 43 9.91 -8.53 -1.52
N TRP A 44 9.71 -9.60 -0.76
CA TRP A 44 8.50 -9.77 0.03
C TRP A 44 8.49 -8.78 1.20
N CYS A 45 7.40 -8.04 1.31
CA CYS A 45 7.14 -7.10 2.38
C CYS A 45 5.91 -7.54 3.17
N ARG A 46 5.96 -7.38 4.48
CA ARG A 46 4.72 -7.24 5.28
C ARG A 46 4.14 -5.88 4.96
N ILE A 47 2.81 -5.79 4.97
CA ILE A 47 2.10 -4.54 4.72
C ILE A 47 0.94 -4.37 5.71
N THR A 48 0.68 -3.13 6.08
CA THR A 48 -0.50 -2.71 6.84
C THR A 48 -0.96 -1.36 6.28
N GLY A 49 -2.24 -1.06 6.39
CA GLY A 49 -2.72 0.30 6.23
C GLY A 49 -2.28 1.16 7.41
N TRP A 50 -2.20 2.46 7.19
CA TRP A 50 -1.97 3.44 8.24
C TRP A 50 -3.05 4.50 8.22
N SER A 51 -3.55 4.82 9.41
CA SER A 51 -4.53 5.88 9.59
C SER A 51 -4.10 6.83 10.69
N SER A 52 -4.80 7.94 10.83
CA SER A 52 -4.68 8.86 11.96
C SER A 52 -4.92 8.22 13.34
N ASN A 53 -5.50 7.02 13.38
CA ASN A 53 -5.69 6.21 14.59
C ASN A 53 -4.65 5.07 14.74
N GLY A 54 -3.63 5.02 13.88
CA GLY A 54 -2.60 3.99 13.83
C GLY A 54 -2.82 2.91 12.76
N PRO A 55 -2.18 1.73 12.91
CA PRO A 55 -2.28 0.64 11.94
C PRO A 55 -3.73 0.19 11.71
N CYS A 56 -4.07 -0.03 10.44
CA CYS A 56 -5.35 -0.57 10.00
C CYS A 56 -5.13 -1.63 8.89
N PRO A 57 -6.15 -2.40 8.48
CA PRO A 57 -6.01 -3.34 7.38
C PRO A 57 -5.55 -2.66 6.08
N ALA A 58 -4.62 -3.29 5.35
CA ALA A 58 -4.34 -2.94 3.96
C ALA A 58 -5.27 -3.74 3.05
N MET A 59 -5.76 -3.10 1.99
CA MET A 59 -6.69 -3.69 1.03
C MET A 59 -6.05 -3.75 -0.35
N SER A 60 -6.36 -4.80 -1.11
CA SER A 60 -5.94 -4.93 -2.51
C SER A 60 -7.10 -5.28 -3.42
N ALA A 61 -7.11 -4.66 -4.61
CA ALA A 61 -8.03 -4.96 -5.69
C ALA A 61 -7.35 -4.69 -7.04
N GLN A 62 -7.82 -5.36 -8.09
CA GLN A 62 -7.49 -4.91 -9.45
C GLN A 62 -8.23 -3.61 -9.73
N ALA A 63 -7.55 -2.65 -10.35
CA ALA A 63 -8.12 -1.36 -10.73
C ALA A 63 -7.73 -0.99 -12.16
N GLU A 64 -8.57 -0.21 -12.84
CA GLU A 64 -8.16 0.45 -14.07
C GLU A 64 -7.27 1.65 -13.74
N ASP A 65 -6.11 1.72 -14.40
CA ASP A 65 -5.29 2.92 -14.49
C ASP A 65 -5.26 3.41 -15.95
N SER A 66 -5.57 4.69 -16.11
CA SER A 66 -5.84 5.36 -17.40
C SER A 66 -4.70 5.30 -18.43
N GLY A 67 -3.50 4.86 -18.04
CA GLY A 67 -2.34 4.69 -18.92
C GLY A 67 -1.82 3.26 -19.05
N GLU A 68 -1.80 2.48 -17.97
CA GLU A 68 -1.17 1.15 -17.92
C GLU A 68 -2.16 -0.03 -18.06
N GLY A 69 -3.46 0.26 -18.16
CA GLY A 69 -4.50 -0.77 -18.24
C GLY A 69 -4.91 -1.23 -16.84
N VAL A 70 -4.82 -2.53 -16.55
CA VAL A 70 -5.18 -3.07 -15.24
C VAL A 70 -3.95 -3.10 -14.33
N VAL A 71 -4.07 -2.52 -13.13
CA VAL A 71 -3.05 -2.57 -12.08
C VAL A 71 -3.59 -3.31 -10.87
N MET A 72 -2.68 -3.76 -10.00
CA MET A 72 -3.02 -4.18 -8.66
C MET A 72 -2.85 -2.98 -7.72
N LEU A 73 -3.96 -2.43 -7.26
CA LEU A 73 -3.98 -1.38 -6.26
C LEU A 73 -3.81 -2.01 -4.87
N VAL A 74 -2.95 -1.44 -4.03
CA VAL A 74 -2.92 -1.70 -2.60
C VAL A 74 -3.03 -0.37 -1.87
N TYR A 75 -4.01 -0.26 -0.97
CA TYR A 75 -4.33 0.98 -0.26
C TYR A 75 -4.64 0.69 1.21
N GLY A 76 -4.60 1.73 2.03
CA GLY A 76 -4.78 1.65 3.47
C GLY A 76 -5.74 2.72 4.01
N GLY A 77 -5.35 3.35 5.11
CA GLY A 77 -6.12 4.44 5.71
C GLY A 77 -5.77 5.81 5.12
N ASP A 78 -6.20 6.85 5.83
CA ASP A 78 -6.00 8.28 5.49
C ASP A 78 -4.54 8.74 5.55
N GLU A 79 -3.62 7.89 6.01
CA GLU A 79 -2.17 8.15 6.00
C GLU A 79 -1.41 7.16 5.09
N GLY A 80 -2.12 6.35 4.29
CA GLY A 80 -1.56 5.44 3.28
C GLY A 80 -1.31 4.02 3.79
N VAL A 81 -0.22 3.40 3.33
CA VAL A 81 0.24 2.06 3.75
C VAL A 81 1.64 2.13 4.35
N ARG A 82 1.98 1.18 5.22
CA ARG A 82 3.31 0.98 5.79
C ARG A 82 3.83 -0.39 5.41
N LEU A 83 5.09 -0.45 5.01
CA LEU A 83 5.78 -1.66 4.60
C LEU A 83 7.01 -1.90 5.48
N GLN A 84 7.37 -3.18 5.61
CA GLN A 84 8.65 -3.62 6.15
C GLN A 84 9.04 -4.96 5.51
N PRO A 85 10.33 -5.35 5.50
CA PRO A 85 10.75 -6.63 4.93
C PRO A 85 10.02 -7.80 5.60
N ALA A 86 9.60 -8.82 4.84
CA ALA A 86 8.80 -9.92 5.39
C ALA A 86 9.54 -10.76 6.45
N GLY A 87 10.87 -10.73 6.45
CA GLY A 87 11.70 -11.34 7.49
C GLY A 87 11.80 -10.53 8.78
N SER A 88 11.27 -9.31 8.82
CA SER A 88 11.25 -8.46 10.02
C SER A 88 10.20 -8.93 11.03
N GLY A 89 10.64 -9.14 12.26
CA GLY A 89 9.80 -9.42 13.43
C GLY A 89 9.40 -8.17 14.21
N ASP A 90 9.79 -6.98 13.74
CA ASP A 90 9.51 -5.73 14.44
C ASP A 90 8.02 -5.40 14.41
N ASP A 91 7.59 -4.71 15.48
CA ASP A 91 6.29 -4.06 15.53
C ASP A 91 6.26 -2.86 14.58
N TRP A 92 5.07 -2.47 14.16
CA TRP A 92 4.90 -1.31 13.30
C TRP A 92 5.24 -0.02 14.05
N ASP A 93 6.20 0.75 13.51
CA ASP A 93 6.70 1.96 14.13
C ASP A 93 7.14 2.98 13.07
N LEU A 94 6.59 4.19 13.17
CA LEU A 94 6.93 5.31 12.29
C LEU A 94 8.40 5.72 12.40
N ALA A 95 9.01 5.54 13.56
CA ALA A 95 10.41 5.85 13.82
C ALA A 95 11.38 4.74 13.33
N ASN A 96 10.88 3.56 12.97
CA ASN A 96 11.73 2.47 12.50
C ASN A 96 12.14 2.69 11.03
N LEU A 97 13.43 2.98 10.83
CA LEU A 97 14.03 3.30 9.52
C LEU A 97 14.08 2.11 8.55
N SER A 98 13.86 0.88 9.01
CA SER A 98 13.71 -0.30 8.14
C SER A 98 12.30 -0.42 7.55
N GLN A 99 11.37 0.42 8.03
CA GLN A 99 10.00 0.51 7.55
C GLN A 99 9.83 1.79 6.76
N TRP A 100 8.93 1.78 5.78
CA TRP A 100 8.63 2.94 4.97
C TRP A 100 7.13 2.98 4.68
N GLY A 101 6.63 4.16 4.33
CA GLY A 101 5.24 4.33 3.93
C GLY A 101 5.10 4.88 2.53
N GLU A 102 3.97 4.54 1.92
CA GLU A 102 3.56 4.96 0.58
C GLU A 102 2.09 5.39 0.66
N ALA A 103 1.66 6.31 -0.20
CA ALA A 103 0.24 6.69 -0.22
C ALA A 103 -0.64 5.51 -0.66
N CYS A 104 -0.24 4.84 -1.74
CA CYS A 104 -0.78 3.56 -2.17
C CYS A 104 0.27 2.88 -3.05
N LEU A 105 0.15 1.58 -3.27
CA LEU A 105 0.93 0.88 -4.27
C LEU A 105 0.08 0.67 -5.52
N MET A 106 0.64 0.99 -6.68
CA MET A 106 0.10 0.61 -7.99
C MET A 106 1.10 -0.36 -8.60
N LEU A 107 0.82 -1.65 -8.47
CA LEU A 107 1.71 -2.72 -8.87
C LEU A 107 1.27 -3.32 -10.20
N ALA A 108 2.21 -3.94 -10.92
CA ALA A 108 1.89 -4.65 -12.14
C ALA A 108 0.82 -5.72 -11.88
N ASN A 109 -0.10 -5.90 -12.83
CA ASN A 109 -1.10 -6.95 -12.71
C ASN A 109 -0.45 -8.33 -12.56
N GLY A 110 -0.96 -9.14 -11.64
CA GLY A 110 -0.41 -10.46 -11.30
C GLY A 110 0.75 -10.41 -10.30
N THR A 111 1.09 -9.24 -9.75
CA THR A 111 2.02 -9.16 -8.61
C THR A 111 1.48 -9.98 -7.44
N PRO A 112 2.27 -10.86 -6.82
CA PRO A 112 1.82 -11.67 -5.69
C PRO A 112 1.45 -10.82 -4.45
N VAL A 113 0.27 -11.12 -3.88
CA VAL A 113 -0.21 -10.62 -2.58
C VAL A 113 -0.76 -11.78 -1.75
N GLU A 114 -0.64 -11.70 -0.43
CA GLU A 114 -1.12 -12.71 0.53
C GLU A 114 -1.79 -12.08 1.74
#